data_AF-A0A5J9UMA2-F1
#
_entry.id   AF-A0A5J9UMA2-F1
#
_cell.length_a   1.000
_cell.length_b   1.000
_cell.length_c   1.000
_cell.angle_alpha   90.00
_cell.angle_beta   90.00
_cell.angle_gamma   90.00
#
_symmetry.space_group_name_H-M   'P 1'
#
loop_
_entity.id
_entity.type
_entity.pdbx_description
1 polymer ?
#
loop_
_entity_poly.entity_id
_entity_poly.type
_entity_poly.pdbx_seq_one_letter_code
_entity_poly.pdbx_strand_id
1 'polypeptide(L)'
;MARHAAAAGLLVWAVLLMVVVLGAGSYSPTHERRLQNLFSALFPKGPLPLPVRIYCKQNTTLNAAIRDNTVVLTKANSSDPTQMWFQLYSSSSFVQPIGLRPFSLVNAATSQVVVIPPFSGEFPSCLAEPNNNQLQLTENFDLNKAREELWTRGAPRADGFYQVIVTKDPSMTLNGLLGNVRDGTVIGIYPSTTQAENTLWKLTSASPFPFSFP
;
A
#
# COMPACT_ATOMS: atom_id res chain seq x y z
N MET A 1 20.64 37.16 25.01
CA MET A 1 21.13 37.00 23.62
C MET A 1 20.71 35.64 23.11
N ALA A 2 20.03 35.64 21.97
CA ALA A 2 19.72 34.58 21.01
C ALA A 2 19.22 33.21 21.51
N ARG A 3 17.87 33.09 21.50
CA ARG A 3 17.15 31.87 21.11
C ARG A 3 17.41 31.63 19.62
N HIS A 4 17.80 30.43 19.16
CA HIS A 4 17.49 29.89 17.82
C HIS A 4 17.89 28.41 17.74
N ALA A 5 16.94 27.51 17.98
CA ALA A 5 17.07 26.09 17.60
C ALA A 5 15.66 25.49 17.40
N ALA A 6 14.87 26.07 16.50
CA ALA A 6 13.53 25.55 16.16
C ALA A 6 13.12 25.99 14.75
N ALA A 7 13.96 25.75 13.73
CA ALA A 7 13.62 26.14 12.35
C ALA A 7 13.84 25.04 11.30
N ALA A 8 14.55 23.95 11.61
CA ALA A 8 14.83 22.91 10.60
C ALA A 8 13.71 21.86 10.42
N GLY A 9 12.80 21.70 11.41
CA GLY A 9 11.72 20.72 11.35
C GLY A 9 10.43 21.18 10.65
N LEU A 10 10.24 22.49 10.48
CA LEU A 10 9.03 23.09 9.91
C LEU A 10 9.07 23.23 8.37
N LEU A 11 10.27 23.27 7.79
CA LEU A 11 10.45 23.47 6.35
C LEU A 11 10.13 22.22 5.51
N VAL A 12 10.24 21.02 6.07
CA VAL A 12 9.89 19.77 5.35
C VAL A 12 8.37 19.60 5.22
N TRP A 13 7.59 20.15 6.16
CA TRP A 13 6.13 20.08 6.13
C TRP A 13 5.50 21.03 5.09
N ALA A 14 6.09 22.20 4.87
CA ALA A 14 5.55 23.19 3.93
C ALA A 14 5.72 22.78 2.45
N VAL A 15 6.74 21.98 2.11
CA VAL A 15 6.98 21.53 0.74
C VAL A 15 5.99 20.44 0.31
N LEU A 16 5.50 19.61 1.25
CA LEU A 16 4.41 18.67 0.98
C LEU A 16 3.07 19.39 0.76
N LEU A 17 2.88 20.56 1.39
CA LEU A 17 1.67 21.38 1.28
C LEU A 17 1.62 22.20 -0.02
N MET A 18 2.76 22.65 -0.55
CA MET A 18 2.82 23.47 -1.78
C MET A 18 2.70 22.68 -3.09
N VAL A 19 3.01 21.37 -3.11
CA VAL A 19 2.90 20.56 -4.34
C VAL A 19 1.45 20.12 -4.63
N VAL A 20 0.52 20.27 -3.69
CA VAL A 20 -0.88 19.83 -3.84
C VAL A 20 -1.82 20.95 -4.32
N VAL A 21 -1.41 22.21 -4.30
CA VAL A 21 -2.31 23.34 -4.63
C VAL A 21 -2.48 23.58 -6.14
N LEU A 22 -1.69 22.95 -7.02
CA LEU A 22 -1.74 23.22 -8.47
C LEU A 22 -2.20 22.06 -9.36
N GLY A 23 -2.70 20.96 -8.80
CA GLY A 23 -3.27 19.86 -9.56
C GLY A 23 -4.71 19.58 -9.12
N ALA A 24 -5.67 19.75 -10.01
CA ALA A 24 -7.10 19.60 -9.77
C ALA A 24 -7.46 18.34 -8.94
N GLY A 25 -7.98 18.57 -7.73
CA GLY A 25 -8.43 17.54 -6.79
C GLY A 25 -8.37 18.08 -5.36
N SER A 26 -9.41 18.76 -4.92
CA SER A 26 -9.50 19.40 -3.60
C SER A 26 -9.23 18.38 -2.48
N TYR A 27 -8.03 18.40 -1.92
CA TYR A 27 -7.67 17.65 -0.72
C TYR A 27 -8.42 18.25 0.49
N SER A 28 -9.29 17.47 1.13
CA SER A 28 -10.14 17.99 2.22
C SER A 28 -9.35 18.19 3.52
N PRO A 29 -9.46 19.33 4.22
CA PRO A 29 -8.83 19.57 5.52
C PRO A 29 -9.24 18.57 6.61
N THR A 30 -10.43 17.95 6.50
CA THR A 30 -10.88 16.90 7.42
C THR A 30 -10.15 15.57 7.20
N HIS A 31 -9.67 15.31 5.98
CA HIS A 31 -8.91 14.10 5.64
C HIS A 31 -7.51 14.14 6.25
N GLU A 32 -6.82 15.27 6.14
CA GLU A 32 -5.51 15.49 6.74
C GLU A 32 -5.55 15.34 8.27
N ARG A 33 -6.58 15.92 8.91
CA ARG A 33 -6.76 15.85 10.36
C ARG A 33 -7.06 14.43 10.84
N ARG A 34 -7.80 13.63 10.06
CA ARG A 34 -8.02 12.20 10.33
C ARG A 34 -6.71 11.44 10.27
N LEU A 35 -5.94 11.59 9.19
CA LEU A 35 -4.63 10.95 9.06
C LEU A 35 -3.68 11.35 10.20
N GLN A 36 -3.60 12.64 10.56
CA GLN A 36 -2.82 13.13 11.70
C GLN A 36 -3.23 12.49 13.04
N ASN A 37 -4.53 12.43 13.34
CA ASN A 37 -5.02 11.81 14.58
C ASN A 37 -4.73 10.31 14.61
N LEU A 38 -4.86 9.63 13.47
CA LEU A 38 -4.56 8.21 13.32
C LEU A 38 -3.09 7.93 13.54
N PHE A 39 -2.23 8.70 12.89
CA PHE A 39 -0.80 8.55 13.03
C PHE A 39 -0.29 8.85 14.44
N SER A 40 -0.89 9.84 15.10
CA SER A 40 -0.59 10.15 16.51
C SER A 40 -0.98 9.02 17.47
N ALA A 41 -1.95 8.18 17.10
CA ALA A 41 -2.41 7.04 17.89
C ALA A 41 -1.68 5.72 17.57
N LEU A 42 -1.05 5.61 16.38
CA LEU A 42 -0.50 4.38 15.84
C LEU A 42 1.03 4.25 16.01
N PHE A 43 1.75 5.36 16.03
CA PHE A 43 3.21 5.36 16.08
C PHE A 43 3.70 5.95 17.41
N PRO A 44 4.68 5.33 18.09
CA PRO A 44 5.41 6.04 19.14
C PRO A 44 6.03 7.31 18.52
N LYS A 45 6.05 8.42 19.26
CA LYS A 45 6.49 9.75 18.79
C LYS A 45 7.61 9.67 17.75
N GLY A 46 7.29 9.87 16.48
CA GLY A 46 8.22 9.71 15.35
C GLY A 46 7.59 10.14 14.02
N PRO A 47 8.40 10.36 12.97
CA PRO A 47 7.89 10.75 11.65
C PRO A 47 7.06 9.63 11.03
N LEU A 48 6.04 10.02 10.24
CA LEU A 48 5.20 9.09 9.50
C LEU A 48 6.03 8.21 8.58
N PRO A 49 5.67 6.92 8.39
CA PRO A 49 6.25 6.16 7.30
C PRO A 49 5.91 6.88 5.98
N LEU A 50 6.92 7.09 5.15
CA LEU A 50 6.69 7.61 3.81
C LEU A 50 5.80 6.63 3.04
N PRO A 51 4.78 7.11 2.30
CA PRO A 51 3.97 6.23 1.50
C PRO A 51 4.82 5.59 0.40
N VAL A 52 4.38 4.40 -0.02
CA VAL A 52 5.00 3.63 -1.08
C VAL A 52 4.09 3.56 -2.30
N ARG A 53 4.70 3.24 -3.44
CA ARG A 53 4.00 2.73 -4.63
C ARG A 53 4.23 1.23 -4.72
N ILE A 54 3.21 0.53 -5.18
CA ILE A 54 3.19 -0.92 -5.33
C ILE A 54 3.09 -1.21 -6.82
N TYR A 55 4.09 -1.88 -7.40
CA TYR A 55 4.03 -2.29 -8.81
C TYR A 55 4.32 -3.77 -8.96
N CYS A 56 3.71 -4.35 -9.98
CA CYS A 56 3.79 -5.76 -10.32
C CYS A 56 5.01 -6.03 -11.20
N LYS A 57 5.67 -7.18 -11.04
CA LYS A 57 6.81 -7.56 -11.89
C LYS A 57 6.39 -7.75 -13.35
N GLN A 58 5.22 -8.37 -13.59
CA GLN A 58 4.76 -8.64 -14.95
C GLN A 58 4.58 -7.36 -15.79
N ASN A 59 4.28 -6.22 -15.15
CA ASN A 59 4.29 -4.93 -15.81
C ASN A 59 4.63 -3.81 -14.81
N THR A 60 5.88 -3.37 -14.83
CA THR A 60 6.41 -2.35 -13.91
C THR A 60 5.99 -0.92 -14.23
N THR A 61 5.28 -0.71 -15.35
CA THR A 61 4.72 0.60 -15.73
C THR A 61 3.37 0.88 -15.07
N LEU A 62 2.84 -0.10 -14.32
CA LEU A 62 1.56 -0.01 -13.62
C LEU A 62 1.74 -0.02 -12.10
N ASN A 63 0.99 0.83 -11.40
CA ASN A 63 0.94 0.91 -9.95
C ASN A 63 -0.45 0.47 -9.44
N ALA A 64 -0.49 -0.10 -8.24
CA ALA A 64 -1.74 -0.33 -7.53
C ALA A 64 -2.43 1.01 -7.19
N ALA A 65 -3.71 1.13 -7.48
CA ALA A 65 -4.53 2.29 -7.21
C ALA A 65 -5.95 1.90 -6.81
N ILE A 66 -6.71 2.84 -6.25
CA ILE A 66 -8.16 2.69 -6.05
C ILE A 66 -8.89 3.32 -7.24
N ARG A 67 -9.75 2.55 -7.91
CA ARG A 67 -10.70 3.00 -8.93
C ARG A 67 -12.05 2.38 -8.62
N ASP A 68 -13.11 3.18 -8.56
CA ASP A 68 -14.48 2.71 -8.32
C ASP A 68 -14.57 1.74 -7.12
N ASN A 69 -13.94 2.13 -6.00
CA ASN A 69 -13.84 1.33 -4.76
C ASN A 69 -13.22 -0.08 -4.95
N THR A 70 -12.39 -0.26 -5.97
CA THR A 70 -11.68 -1.48 -6.30
C THR A 70 -10.18 -1.21 -6.39
N VAL A 71 -9.36 -2.15 -5.89
CA VAL A 71 -7.91 -2.07 -6.04
C VAL A 71 -7.51 -2.64 -7.40
N VAL A 72 -6.95 -1.80 -8.27
CA VAL A 72 -6.54 -2.16 -9.64
C VAL A 72 -5.10 -1.74 -9.92
N LEU A 73 -4.48 -2.35 -10.93
CA LEU A 73 -3.26 -1.85 -11.54
C LEU A 73 -3.59 -0.79 -12.59
N THR A 74 -2.94 0.37 -12.51
CA THR A 74 -3.13 1.44 -13.47
C THR A 74 -1.83 2.14 -13.85
N LYS A 75 -1.81 2.84 -14.98
CA LYS A 75 -0.61 3.53 -15.48
C LYS A 75 0.00 4.42 -14.39
N ALA A 76 1.31 4.26 -14.18
CA ALA A 76 2.04 5.00 -13.17
C ALA A 76 1.89 6.52 -13.37
N ASN A 77 1.43 7.19 -12.32
CA ASN A 77 1.29 8.63 -12.26
C ASN A 77 1.81 9.11 -10.89
N SER A 78 2.87 9.91 -10.91
CA SER A 78 3.50 10.45 -9.70
C SER A 78 2.61 11.44 -8.96
N SER A 79 1.74 12.15 -9.69
CA SER A 79 0.80 13.12 -9.14
C SER A 79 -0.50 12.48 -8.63
N ASP A 80 -0.72 11.18 -8.87
CA ASP A 80 -1.93 10.48 -8.44
C ASP A 80 -1.78 9.96 -6.99
N PRO A 81 -2.47 10.55 -6.00
CA PRO A 81 -2.38 10.12 -4.61
C PRO A 81 -3.09 8.79 -4.35
N THR A 82 -4.01 8.36 -5.23
CA THR A 82 -4.66 7.05 -5.10
C THR A 82 -3.70 5.90 -5.40
N GLN A 83 -2.55 6.18 -6.03
CA GLN A 83 -1.45 5.23 -6.24
C GLN A 83 -0.49 5.12 -5.04
N MET A 84 -0.75 5.86 -3.97
CA MET A 84 0.10 5.91 -2.78
C MET A 84 -0.50 5.13 -1.61
N TRP A 85 0.35 4.35 -0.94
CA TRP A 85 -0.05 3.44 0.11
C TRP A 85 0.85 3.58 1.34
N PHE A 86 0.26 3.71 2.52
CA PHE A 86 0.97 3.58 3.77
C PHE A 86 1.10 2.12 4.15
N GLN A 87 2.31 1.71 4.53
CA GLN A 87 2.54 0.47 5.26
C GLN A 87 2.44 0.80 6.75
N LEU A 88 1.34 0.39 7.38
CA LEU A 88 1.12 0.60 8.80
C LEU A 88 1.55 -0.63 9.58
N TYR A 89 2.43 -0.42 10.55
CA TYR A 89 2.93 -1.44 11.46
C TYR A 89 2.38 -1.16 12.86
N SER A 90 1.94 -2.20 13.55
CA SER A 90 1.63 -2.18 14.96
C SER A 90 2.92 -2.14 15.79
N SER A 91 2.82 -1.70 17.05
CA SER A 91 3.95 -1.72 17.99
C SER A 91 4.57 -3.12 18.14
N SER A 92 3.75 -4.18 18.10
CA SER A 92 4.19 -5.58 18.13
C SER A 92 4.97 -6.00 16.88
N SER A 93 4.81 -5.34 15.75
CA SER A 93 5.56 -5.66 14.53
C SER A 93 6.98 -5.08 14.54
N PHE A 94 7.22 -4.00 15.29
CA PHE A 94 8.56 -3.39 15.37
C PHE A 94 9.59 -4.25 16.11
N VAL A 95 9.13 -5.14 17.00
CA VAL A 95 9.99 -6.11 17.70
C VAL A 95 10.28 -7.36 16.87
N GLN A 96 9.64 -7.54 15.70
CA GLN A 96 9.89 -8.68 14.83
C GLN A 96 11.07 -8.45 13.86
N PRO A 97 11.77 -9.52 13.42
CA PRO A 97 12.75 -9.44 12.35
C PRO A 97 12.17 -8.77 11.10
N ILE A 98 13.00 -8.06 10.30
CA ILE A 98 12.55 -7.25 9.15
C ILE A 98 11.67 -8.04 8.14
N GLY A 99 11.90 -9.35 7.99
CA GLY A 99 11.11 -10.25 7.12
C GLY A 99 9.86 -10.85 7.76
N LEU A 100 9.59 -10.56 9.02
CA LEU A 100 8.43 -11.01 9.79
C LEU A 100 7.65 -9.80 10.35
N ARG A 101 7.78 -8.62 9.75
CA ARG A 101 7.00 -7.44 10.18
C ARG A 101 5.71 -7.39 9.39
N PRO A 102 4.61 -7.94 9.92
CA PRO A 102 3.34 -7.81 9.24
C PRO A 102 2.92 -6.33 9.24
N PHE A 103 2.12 -5.96 8.25
CA PHE A 103 1.65 -4.60 8.04
C PHE A 103 0.27 -4.59 7.41
N SER A 104 -0.40 -3.45 7.52
CA SER A 104 -1.61 -3.14 6.78
C SER A 104 -1.33 -2.14 5.67
N LEU A 105 -2.03 -2.30 4.55
CA LEU A 105 -2.02 -1.34 3.44
C LEU A 105 -3.18 -0.39 3.59
N VAL A 106 -2.86 0.91 3.67
CA VAL A 106 -3.87 1.99 3.74
C VAL A 106 -3.62 2.96 2.61
N ASN A 107 -4.65 3.27 1.84
CA ASN A 107 -4.52 4.20 0.74
C ASN A 107 -4.34 5.64 1.26
N ALA A 108 -3.38 6.38 0.71
CA ALA A 108 -3.07 7.73 1.18
C ALA A 108 -4.12 8.78 0.77
N ALA A 109 -4.83 8.56 -0.34
CA ALA A 109 -5.87 9.46 -0.82
C ALA A 109 -7.22 9.20 -0.14
N THR A 110 -7.59 7.93 0.08
CA THR A 110 -8.94 7.59 0.60
C THR A 110 -8.96 7.19 2.06
N SER A 111 -7.81 6.93 2.69
CA SER A 111 -7.68 6.36 4.04
C SER A 111 -8.34 4.99 4.20
N GLN A 112 -8.75 4.33 3.12
CA GLN A 112 -9.35 3.00 3.18
C GLN A 112 -8.28 1.96 3.44
N VAL A 113 -8.63 0.97 4.27
CA VAL A 113 -7.77 -0.16 4.60
C VAL A 113 -8.07 -1.29 3.64
N VAL A 114 -7.01 -1.89 3.06
CA VAL A 114 -7.14 -3.13 2.31
C VAL A 114 -7.44 -4.26 3.27
N VAL A 115 -8.55 -4.96 3.02
CA VAL A 115 -8.94 -6.17 3.75
C VAL A 115 -9.11 -7.34 2.78
N ILE A 116 -8.98 -8.55 3.31
CA ILE A 116 -9.15 -9.78 2.54
C ILE A 116 -10.62 -10.19 2.63
N PRO A 117 -11.26 -10.60 1.52
CA PRO A 117 -12.64 -11.08 1.54
C PRO A 117 -12.79 -12.25 2.53
N PRO A 118 -13.91 -12.33 3.27
CA PRO A 118 -14.17 -13.45 4.15
C PRO A 118 -14.22 -14.75 3.33
N PHE A 119 -13.45 -15.74 3.78
CA PHE A 119 -13.35 -17.04 3.12
C PHE A 119 -14.63 -17.85 3.37
N SER A 120 -15.48 -18.01 2.35
CA SER A 120 -16.69 -18.84 2.43
C SER A 120 -16.44 -20.21 1.78
N GLY A 121 -15.95 -21.18 2.55
CA GLY A 121 -15.87 -22.60 2.13
C GLY A 121 -14.53 -23.06 1.56
N GLU A 122 -14.45 -24.31 1.08
CA GLU A 122 -13.24 -24.91 0.48
C GLU A 122 -12.62 -23.98 -0.55
N PHE A 123 -11.28 -23.98 -0.59
CA PHE A 123 -10.46 -23.10 -1.42
C PHE A 123 -11.10 -22.85 -2.78
N PRO A 124 -11.03 -21.62 -3.30
CA PRO A 124 -11.27 -21.44 -4.70
C PRO A 124 -10.30 -22.37 -5.42
N SER A 125 -10.84 -23.46 -5.99
CA SER A 125 -10.19 -24.12 -7.10
C SER A 125 -9.77 -23.01 -8.06
N CYS A 126 -8.72 -23.21 -8.84
CA CYS A 126 -8.20 -22.20 -9.77
C CYS A 126 -9.23 -21.68 -10.82
N LEU A 127 -10.50 -22.07 -10.68
CA LEU A 127 -11.69 -21.75 -11.46
C LEU A 127 -12.73 -20.92 -10.69
N ALA A 128 -12.51 -20.56 -9.42
CA ALA A 128 -13.48 -19.72 -8.71
C ALA A 128 -13.55 -18.33 -9.33
N GLU A 129 -14.76 -17.78 -9.35
CA GLU A 129 -15.07 -16.46 -9.89
C GLU A 129 -14.05 -15.42 -9.41
N PRO A 130 -13.44 -14.63 -10.32
CA PRO A 130 -12.39 -13.64 -9.99
C PRO A 130 -12.80 -12.70 -8.84
N ASN A 131 -14.09 -12.42 -8.75
CA ASN A 131 -14.70 -11.52 -7.77
C ASN A 131 -14.54 -12.01 -6.33
N ASN A 132 -14.46 -13.32 -6.09
CA ASN A 132 -14.32 -13.86 -4.73
C ASN A 132 -12.92 -13.66 -4.15
N ASN A 133 -11.92 -13.44 -5.02
CA ASN A 133 -10.52 -13.28 -4.64
C ASN A 133 -10.06 -11.83 -4.65
N GLN A 134 -10.90 -10.90 -5.10
CA GLN A 134 -10.59 -9.47 -5.13
C GLN A 134 -10.39 -8.90 -3.72
N LEU A 135 -9.42 -7.98 -3.59
CA LEU A 135 -9.25 -7.21 -2.36
C LEU A 135 -10.48 -6.35 -2.06
N GLN A 136 -10.90 -6.34 -0.81
CA GLN A 136 -11.94 -5.44 -0.33
C GLN A 136 -11.33 -4.20 0.32
N LEU A 137 -12.10 -3.12 0.34
CA LEU A 137 -11.75 -1.87 1.00
C LEU A 137 -12.79 -1.58 2.08
N THR A 138 -12.32 -1.11 3.23
CA THR A 138 -13.23 -0.56 4.25
C THR A 138 -13.92 0.70 3.70
N GLU A 139 -15.15 1.00 4.14
CA GLU A 139 -15.86 2.22 3.71
C GLU A 139 -15.12 3.49 4.13
N ASN A 140 -14.56 3.47 5.33
CA ASN A 140 -13.74 4.53 5.91
C ASN A 140 -12.51 3.90 6.56
N PHE A 141 -11.59 4.72 7.07
CA PHE A 141 -10.51 4.20 7.89
C PHE A 141 -11.07 3.42 9.10
N ASP A 142 -10.60 2.18 9.27
CA ASP A 142 -10.93 1.34 10.40
C ASP A 142 -9.64 0.91 11.13
N LEU A 143 -9.48 1.38 12.37
CA LEU A 143 -8.30 1.11 13.19
C LEU A 143 -8.18 -0.37 13.55
N ASN A 144 -9.29 -1.04 13.80
CA ASN A 144 -9.28 -2.46 14.17
C ASN A 144 -8.83 -3.29 12.96
N LYS A 145 -9.32 -2.95 11.77
CA LYS A 145 -8.86 -3.58 10.52
C LYS A 145 -7.40 -3.28 10.23
N ALA A 146 -6.95 -2.05 10.41
CA ALA A 146 -5.54 -1.70 10.24
C ALA A 146 -4.60 -2.46 11.21
N ARG A 147 -5.08 -2.84 12.40
CA ARG A 147 -4.32 -3.64 13.37
C ARG A 147 -4.29 -5.14 13.07
N GLU A 148 -5.06 -5.63 12.10
CA GLU A 148 -5.01 -7.04 11.71
C GLU A 148 -3.71 -7.39 10.96
N GLU A 149 -3.00 -6.40 10.42
CA GLU A 149 -1.69 -6.53 9.76
C GLU A 149 -1.66 -7.68 8.75
N LEU A 150 -2.54 -7.59 7.77
CA LEU A 150 -2.88 -8.70 6.88
C LEU A 150 -1.73 -9.14 5.95
N TRP A 151 -0.67 -8.35 5.83
CA TRP A 151 0.38 -8.58 4.85
C TRP A 151 1.73 -8.75 5.52
N THR A 152 2.53 -9.69 5.04
CA THR A 152 3.96 -9.77 5.36
C THR A 152 4.78 -9.88 4.09
N ARG A 153 6.02 -9.43 4.15
CA ARG A 153 6.94 -9.47 3.01
C ARG A 153 7.63 -10.83 2.93
N GLY A 154 7.49 -11.50 1.80
CA GLY A 154 8.28 -12.68 1.47
C GLY A 154 9.75 -12.35 1.18
N ALA A 155 10.58 -13.39 1.09
CA ALA A 155 11.99 -13.25 0.74
C ALA A 155 12.15 -12.61 -0.66
N PRO A 156 12.99 -11.57 -0.81
CA PRO A 156 13.26 -10.97 -2.11
C PRO A 156 14.09 -11.89 -2.99
N ARG A 157 13.85 -11.80 -4.29
CA ARG A 157 14.72 -12.38 -5.33
C ARG A 157 15.93 -11.51 -5.59
N ALA A 158 16.83 -12.03 -6.44
CA ALA A 158 17.99 -11.30 -6.95
C ALA A 158 17.62 -9.96 -7.61
N ASP A 159 16.45 -9.86 -8.25
CA ASP A 159 15.95 -8.62 -8.86
C ASP A 159 15.22 -7.68 -7.87
N GLY A 160 15.15 -8.07 -6.59
CA GLY A 160 14.50 -7.34 -5.51
C GLY A 160 12.98 -7.46 -5.44
N PHE A 161 12.32 -8.17 -6.37
CA PHE A 161 10.89 -8.45 -6.27
C PHE A 161 10.60 -9.55 -5.25
N TYR A 162 9.42 -9.50 -4.64
CA TYR A 162 9.00 -10.45 -3.61
C TYR A 162 7.48 -10.66 -3.63
N GLN A 163 7.02 -11.73 -2.97
CA GLN A 163 5.60 -11.93 -2.72
C GLN A 163 5.14 -11.11 -1.52
N VAL A 164 3.96 -10.51 -1.60
CA VAL A 164 3.25 -9.93 -0.45
C VAL A 164 2.27 -10.99 0.05
N ILE A 165 2.59 -11.58 1.19
CA ILE A 165 1.97 -12.82 1.70
C ILE A 165 0.89 -12.47 2.72
N VAL A 166 -0.21 -13.22 2.73
CA VAL A 166 -1.25 -13.07 3.76
C VAL A 166 -0.71 -13.59 5.10
N THR A 167 -0.68 -12.73 6.13
CA THR A 167 -0.03 -13.04 7.43
C THR A 167 -0.63 -14.27 8.11
N LYS A 168 -1.96 -14.41 8.09
CA LYS A 168 -2.67 -15.52 8.75
C LYS A 168 -2.80 -16.78 7.87
N ASP A 169 -2.44 -16.67 6.59
CA ASP A 169 -2.48 -17.78 5.65
C ASP A 169 -1.35 -17.64 4.62
N PRO A 170 -0.14 -18.13 4.93
CA PRO A 170 1.01 -18.02 4.04
C PRO A 170 0.86 -18.77 2.71
N SER A 171 -0.20 -19.59 2.55
CA SER A 171 -0.52 -20.22 1.28
C SER A 171 -1.10 -19.24 0.26
N MET A 172 -1.48 -18.03 0.68
CA MET A 172 -2.09 -17.00 -0.17
C MET A 172 -1.21 -15.74 -0.28
N THR A 173 -1.19 -15.13 -1.47
CA THR A 173 -0.38 -13.94 -1.77
C THR A 173 -1.12 -12.94 -2.63
N LEU A 174 -0.71 -11.68 -2.57
CA LEU A 174 -1.16 -10.62 -3.46
C LEU A 174 -0.93 -11.00 -4.93
N ASN A 175 -1.94 -10.81 -5.76
CA ASN A 175 -1.96 -11.29 -7.13
C ASN A 175 -2.63 -10.26 -8.07
N GLY A 176 -2.02 -9.99 -9.21
CA GLY A 176 -2.72 -9.38 -10.34
C GLY A 176 -3.59 -10.45 -10.99
N LEU A 177 -4.89 -10.43 -10.67
CA LEU A 177 -5.80 -11.55 -10.93
C LEU A 177 -5.83 -11.92 -12.42
N LEU A 178 -6.00 -13.22 -12.67
CA LEU A 178 -6.03 -13.84 -14.01
C LEU A 178 -4.73 -13.75 -14.82
N GLY A 179 -3.68 -13.12 -14.27
CA GLY A 179 -2.46 -12.84 -15.02
C GLY A 179 -2.72 -11.84 -16.16
N ASN A 180 -1.80 -11.82 -17.13
CA ASN A 180 -1.82 -10.86 -18.25
C ASN A 180 -2.07 -9.41 -17.78
N VAL A 181 -1.25 -8.99 -16.82
CA VAL A 181 -1.37 -7.70 -16.13
C VAL A 181 -1.38 -6.52 -17.13
N ARG A 182 -2.46 -5.74 -17.10
CA ARG A 182 -2.72 -4.56 -17.93
C ARG A 182 -3.40 -3.47 -17.10
N ASP A 183 -3.53 -2.27 -17.67
CA ASP A 183 -4.30 -1.19 -17.04
C ASP A 183 -5.74 -1.66 -16.78
N GLY A 184 -6.21 -1.47 -15.54
CA GLY A 184 -7.49 -1.98 -15.06
C GLY A 184 -7.47 -3.39 -14.47
N THR A 185 -6.34 -4.12 -14.49
CA THR A 185 -6.27 -5.46 -13.86
C THR A 185 -6.58 -5.36 -12.36
N VAL A 186 -7.58 -6.12 -11.89
CA VAL A 186 -7.97 -6.18 -10.48
C VAL A 186 -6.88 -6.88 -9.66
N ILE A 187 -6.61 -6.35 -8.47
CA ILE A 187 -5.71 -6.94 -7.49
C ILE A 187 -6.52 -7.74 -6.47
N GLY A 188 -6.06 -8.95 -6.20
CA GLY A 188 -6.68 -9.89 -5.27
C GLY A 188 -5.65 -10.74 -4.54
N ILE A 189 -6.12 -11.84 -3.97
CA ILE A 189 -5.28 -12.90 -3.40
C ILE A 189 -5.38 -14.17 -4.22
N TYR A 190 -4.29 -14.93 -4.27
CA TYR A 190 -4.26 -16.21 -4.96
C TYR A 190 -3.19 -17.12 -4.33
N PRO A 191 -3.27 -18.45 -4.52
CA PRO A 191 -2.24 -19.37 -4.04
C PRO A 191 -0.82 -18.92 -4.35
N SER A 192 0.03 -19.05 -3.35
CA SER A 192 1.42 -18.62 -3.37
C SER A 192 2.20 -19.38 -4.41
N THR A 193 2.76 -18.66 -5.38
CA THR A 193 3.72 -19.20 -6.33
C THR A 193 4.80 -18.17 -6.63
N THR A 194 6.04 -18.60 -6.59
CA THR A 194 7.19 -17.81 -7.03
C THR A 194 7.44 -17.94 -8.54
N GLN A 195 6.70 -18.75 -9.28
CA GLN A 195 6.98 -18.90 -10.71
C GLN A 195 6.33 -17.80 -11.55
N ALA A 196 5.14 -17.34 -11.15
CA ALA A 196 4.36 -16.40 -11.93
C ALA A 196 4.69 -14.94 -11.59
N GLU A 197 4.94 -14.11 -12.59
CA GLU A 197 5.38 -12.72 -12.38
C GLU A 197 4.27 -11.79 -11.85
N ASN A 198 3.00 -12.16 -12.04
CA ASN A 198 1.85 -11.43 -11.50
C ASN A 198 1.66 -11.59 -9.98
N THR A 199 2.48 -12.40 -9.31
CA THR A 199 2.48 -12.57 -7.84
C THR A 199 3.61 -11.80 -7.16
N LEU A 200 4.42 -11.08 -7.94
CA LEU A 200 5.66 -10.48 -7.50
C LEU A 200 5.59 -8.97 -7.57
N TRP A 201 6.03 -8.34 -6.49
CA TRP A 201 5.79 -6.94 -6.22
C TRP A 201 7.05 -6.26 -5.72
N LYS A 202 7.07 -4.95 -5.89
CA LYS A 202 7.97 -4.04 -5.18
C LYS A 202 7.15 -2.92 -4.58
N LEU A 203 7.44 -2.63 -3.31
CA LEU A 203 6.93 -1.46 -2.61
C LEU A 203 8.10 -0.47 -2.48
N THR A 204 8.05 0.63 -3.21
CA THR A 204 9.12 1.64 -3.22
C THR A 204 8.63 2.97 -2.69
N SER A 205 9.50 3.70 -1.98
CA SER A 205 9.20 5.06 -1.50
C SER A 205 8.66 5.93 -2.63
N ALA A 206 7.62 6.72 -2.33
CA ALA A 206 6.99 7.62 -3.28
C ALA A 206 7.85 8.84 -3.67
N SER A 207 8.99 9.09 -3.01
CA SER A 207 9.84 10.28 -3.30
C SER A 207 11.34 10.03 -3.15
N PRO A 208 12.19 10.65 -4.02
CA PRO A 208 11.92 10.96 -5.42
C PRO A 208 12.37 9.78 -6.29
N PHE A 209 11.55 9.43 -7.28
CA PHE A 209 11.85 8.41 -8.28
C PHE A 209 13.29 8.56 -8.83
N PRO A 210 14.14 7.52 -8.78
CA PRO A 210 15.42 7.54 -9.48
C PRO A 210 15.25 7.00 -10.91
N PHE A 211 14.24 7.42 -11.68
CA PHE A 211 14.15 7.02 -13.09
C PHE A 211 13.50 8.13 -13.93
N SER A 212 14.34 9.01 -14.46
CA SER A 212 14.12 9.58 -15.78
C SER A 212 14.44 8.46 -16.77
N PHE A 213 13.45 7.92 -17.48
CA PHE A 213 13.74 7.08 -18.63
C PHE A 213 13.99 8.00 -19.86
N PRO A 214 14.99 7.68 -20.70
CA PRO A 214 15.25 8.40 -21.94
C PRO A 214 14.11 8.27 -22.95
#